data_AF-A0A9E7I783-F1
#
_entry.id   AF-A0A9E7I783-F1
#
_cell.length_a   1.000
_cell.length_b   1.000
_cell.length_c   1.000
_cell.angle_alpha   90.00
_cell.angle_beta   90.00
_cell.angle_gamma   90.00
#
_symmetry.space_group_name_H-M   'P 1'
#
loop_
_entity.id
_entity.type
_entity.pdbx_description
1 polymer ?
#
loop_
_entity_poly.entity_id
_entity_poly.type
_entity_poly.pdbx_seq_one_letter_code
_entity_poly.pdbx_strand_id
1 'polypeptide(L)'
;MGVSFGFDCVADVEKFYQQCDPEKENLCLYGLPNETWEVNLPAEEVPAELPEPALGINFARDGMAEKDWLSLVAVHSDAWLLSVAFYFGARFGFDKEARKRLFHMINGLPTIYEVVTGTSRKQSKERTNNSSKSNKSGLKNSRQSESYTKASKTPPPKDGAESEGEDNEDMEEHGNTLCGACGDNYATDEFWICCDVCEKWYHGKCVKITPARAEHIKQYKCPGCSTKRARA
;
A
#
# COMPACT_ATOMS: atom_id res chain seq x y z
N MET A 1 21.40 7.43 -3.14
CA MET A 1 21.03 6.96 -4.49
C MET A 1 19.55 7.26 -4.65
N GLY A 2 19.23 8.42 -5.23
CA GLY A 2 17.86 8.74 -5.59
C GLY A 2 17.57 8.01 -6.89
N VAL A 3 16.60 7.11 -6.90
CA VAL A 3 16.16 6.45 -8.11
C VAL A 3 15.14 7.39 -8.75
N SER A 4 15.63 8.29 -9.60
CA SER A 4 14.77 8.98 -10.55
C SER A 4 14.46 7.96 -11.65
N PHE A 5 13.40 7.18 -11.48
CA PHE A 5 12.86 6.42 -12.61
C PHE A 5 12.11 7.41 -13.49
N GLY A 6 12.86 8.14 -14.32
CA GLY A 6 12.33 8.95 -15.40
C GLY A 6 11.79 8.02 -16.47
N PHE A 7 10.56 7.54 -16.28
CA PHE A 7 9.77 6.97 -17.37
C PHE A 7 9.39 8.13 -18.29
N ASP A 8 10.31 8.58 -19.14
CA ASP A 8 10.07 9.63 -20.12
C ASP A 8 9.39 9.05 -21.38
N CYS A 9 8.49 8.07 -21.20
CA CYS A 9 7.59 7.62 -22.27
C CYS A 9 6.72 8.77 -22.78
N VAL A 10 6.65 9.91 -22.07
CA VAL A 10 5.99 11.13 -22.53
C VAL A 10 6.80 11.85 -23.62
N ALA A 11 8.14 11.78 -23.59
CA ALA A 11 8.99 12.42 -24.61
C ALA A 11 9.00 11.64 -25.94
N ASP A 12 8.89 10.31 -25.88
CA ASP A 12 9.01 9.39 -27.02
C ASP A 12 7.70 8.64 -27.36
N VAL A 13 6.53 9.15 -26.96
CA VAL A 13 5.21 8.48 -27.19
C VAL A 13 5.04 8.00 -28.63
N GLU A 14 5.39 8.85 -29.60
CA GLU A 14 5.23 8.54 -31.02
C GLU A 14 6.11 7.36 -31.45
N LYS A 15 7.36 7.33 -31.00
CA LYS A 15 8.29 6.23 -31.27
C LYS A 15 7.81 4.92 -30.62
N PHE A 16 7.30 5.01 -29.40
CA PHE A 16 6.72 3.87 -28.70
C PHE A 16 5.47 3.32 -29.43
N TYR A 17 4.56 4.21 -29.83
CA TYR A 17 3.36 3.85 -30.59
C TYR A 17 3.69 3.12 -31.90
N GLN A 18 4.67 3.64 -32.65
CA GLN A 18 5.13 3.05 -33.91
C GLN A 18 5.77 1.66 -33.73
N GLN A 19 6.47 1.42 -32.61
CA GLN A 19 7.07 0.11 -32.33
C GLN A 19 6.03 -0.94 -31.94
N CYS A 20 4.93 -0.53 -31.32
CA CYS A 20 3.82 -1.38 -30.87
C CYS A 20 2.87 -1.77 -32.03
N ASP A 21 3.41 -2.37 -33.09
CA ASP A 21 2.65 -2.80 -34.26
C ASP A 21 1.72 -4.00 -33.93
N PRO A 22 0.38 -3.89 -34.08
CA PRO A 22 -0.56 -4.97 -33.82
C PRO A 22 -0.41 -6.19 -34.73
N GLU A 23 0.25 -6.04 -35.89
CA GLU A 23 0.50 -7.13 -36.83
C GLU A 23 1.73 -7.98 -36.44
N LYS A 24 2.51 -7.52 -35.45
CA LYS A 24 3.60 -8.31 -34.87
C LYS A 24 3.06 -9.29 -33.83
N GLU A 25 3.91 -10.24 -33.46
CA GLU A 25 3.70 -11.07 -32.27
C GLU A 25 3.45 -10.23 -31.00
N ASN A 26 2.97 -10.86 -29.94
CA ASN A 26 2.59 -10.15 -28.72
C ASN A 26 3.83 -9.51 -28.06
N LEU A 27 3.84 -8.19 -27.98
CA LEU A 27 4.96 -7.41 -27.45
C LEU A 27 4.75 -7.01 -26.00
N CYS A 28 5.87 -6.74 -25.34
CA CYS A 28 6.02 -6.26 -23.98
C CYS A 28 6.75 -4.91 -23.97
N LEU A 29 6.53 -4.10 -22.93
CA LEU A 29 7.31 -2.89 -22.66
C LEU A 29 8.20 -3.11 -21.44
N TYR A 30 9.51 -2.98 -21.64
CA TYR A 30 10.51 -3.10 -20.59
C TYR A 30 11.12 -1.73 -20.28
N GLY A 31 11.27 -1.44 -18.98
CA GLY A 31 12.04 -0.32 -18.46
C GLY A 31 13.36 -0.83 -17.88
N LEU A 32 14.47 -0.20 -18.27
CA LEU A 32 15.82 -0.59 -17.86
C LEU A 32 16.38 0.36 -16.78
N PRO A 33 17.28 -0.12 -15.90
CA PRO A 33 17.85 0.71 -14.83
C PRO A 33 18.68 1.91 -15.29
N ASN A 34 19.07 1.95 -16.57
CA ASN A 34 19.80 3.05 -17.20
C ASN A 34 18.86 4.15 -17.76
N GLU A 35 17.61 4.18 -17.31
CA GLU A 35 16.58 5.14 -17.73
C GLU A 35 16.20 5.03 -19.23
N THR A 36 16.40 3.86 -19.84
CA THR A 36 15.93 3.56 -21.20
C THR A 36 14.79 2.54 -21.18
N TRP A 37 14.11 2.41 -22.31
CA TRP A 37 13.01 1.47 -22.51
C TRP A 37 13.19 0.70 -23.81
N GLU A 38 12.58 -0.49 -23.88
CA GLU A 38 12.52 -1.30 -25.09
C GLU A 38 11.15 -1.96 -25.24
N VAL A 39 10.71 -2.13 -26.50
CA VAL A 39 9.55 -2.94 -26.86
C VAL A 39 10.07 -4.22 -27.50
N ASN A 40 9.81 -5.35 -26.86
CA ASN A 40 10.39 -6.63 -27.28
C ASN A 40 9.42 -7.79 -26.99
N LEU A 41 9.74 -8.97 -27.50
CA LEU A 41 9.07 -10.22 -27.16
C LEU A 41 9.34 -10.59 -25.68
N PRO A 42 8.44 -11.37 -25.04
CA PRO A 42 8.68 -11.91 -23.71
C PRO A 42 9.96 -12.75 -23.66
N ALA A 43 10.57 -12.89 -22.49
CA ALA A 43 11.78 -13.71 -22.35
C ALA A 43 11.55 -15.16 -22.83
N GLU A 44 12.48 -15.67 -23.64
CA GLU A 44 12.44 -17.05 -24.15
C GLU A 44 12.83 -18.08 -23.09
N GLU A 45 13.63 -17.67 -22.09
CA GLU A 45 14.13 -18.56 -21.05
C GLU A 45 13.06 -18.90 -20.01
N VAL A 46 12.99 -20.19 -19.62
CA VAL A 46 12.00 -20.70 -18.66
C VAL A 46 12.70 -21.37 -17.47
N PRO A 47 12.50 -20.88 -16.22
CA PRO A 47 11.75 -19.67 -15.86
C PRO A 47 12.53 -18.39 -16.16
N ALA A 48 11.81 -17.32 -16.47
CA ALA A 48 12.41 -16.00 -16.67
C ALA A 48 13.15 -15.52 -15.41
N GLU A 49 14.24 -14.77 -15.60
CA GLU A 49 15.05 -14.25 -14.49
C GLU A 49 14.35 -13.17 -13.66
N LEU A 50 13.47 -12.38 -14.29
CA LEU A 50 12.71 -11.30 -13.67
C LEU A 50 11.20 -11.53 -13.90
N PRO A 51 10.32 -10.92 -13.08
CA PRO A 51 8.90 -10.86 -13.41
C PRO A 51 8.69 -10.28 -14.81
N GLU A 52 7.82 -10.90 -15.59
CA GLU A 52 7.49 -10.44 -16.94
C GLU A 52 6.46 -9.29 -16.91
N PRO A 53 6.61 -8.27 -17.78
CA PRO A 53 5.60 -7.24 -17.96
C PRO A 53 4.36 -7.80 -18.69
N ALA A 54 3.34 -6.95 -18.87
CA ALA A 54 2.14 -7.34 -19.60
C ALA A 54 2.44 -7.68 -21.06
N LEU A 55 2.01 -8.87 -21.48
CA LEU A 55 2.15 -9.37 -22.84
C LEU A 55 1.01 -8.89 -23.74
N GLY A 56 1.35 -8.51 -24.97
CA GLY A 56 0.37 -8.15 -25.99
C GLY A 56 -0.14 -6.71 -25.89
N ILE A 57 0.69 -5.78 -25.39
CA ILE A 57 0.30 -4.36 -25.31
C ILE A 57 -0.03 -3.75 -26.67
N ASN A 58 0.54 -4.28 -27.75
CA ASN A 58 0.29 -3.89 -29.12
C ASN A 58 -1.10 -4.32 -29.63
N PHE A 59 -1.69 -5.39 -29.10
CA PHE A 59 -2.95 -5.95 -29.60
C PHE A 59 -4.12 -4.97 -29.46
N ALA A 60 -4.20 -4.25 -28.35
CA ALA A 60 -5.29 -3.30 -28.08
C ALA A 60 -5.04 -1.89 -28.62
N ARG A 61 -3.86 -1.61 -29.22
CA ARG A 61 -3.42 -0.25 -29.59
C ARG A 61 -4.43 0.46 -30.49
N ASP A 62 -4.86 -0.20 -31.56
CA ASP A 62 -5.75 0.40 -32.58
C ASP A 62 -7.25 0.19 -32.25
N GLY A 63 -7.55 -0.56 -31.18
CA GLY A 63 -8.92 -0.85 -30.74
C GLY A 63 -9.51 0.18 -29.77
N MET A 64 -8.74 1.19 -29.35
CA MET A 64 -9.18 2.21 -28.39
C MET A 64 -8.49 3.56 -28.66
N ALA A 65 -8.91 4.61 -27.96
CA ALA A 65 -8.25 5.91 -28.07
C ALA A 65 -6.80 5.83 -27.55
N GLU A 66 -5.87 6.46 -28.26
CA GLU A 66 -4.43 6.43 -27.92
C GLU A 66 -4.17 6.78 -26.45
N LYS A 67 -4.86 7.79 -25.91
CA LYS A 67 -4.73 8.18 -24.50
C LYS A 67 -5.16 7.06 -23.54
N ASP A 68 -6.23 6.34 -23.87
CA ASP A 68 -6.73 5.25 -23.03
C ASP A 68 -5.79 4.05 -23.12
N TRP A 69 -5.25 3.77 -24.31
CA TRP A 69 -4.23 2.74 -24.51
C TRP A 69 -2.96 3.05 -23.70
N LEU A 70 -2.43 4.27 -23.79
CA LEU A 70 -1.28 4.70 -23.00
C LEU A 70 -1.55 4.59 -21.50
N SER A 71 -2.76 4.92 -21.06
CA SER A 71 -3.17 4.78 -19.67
C SER A 71 -3.21 3.31 -19.21
N LEU A 72 -3.69 2.42 -20.08
CA LEU A 72 -3.69 0.97 -19.83
C LEU A 72 -2.26 0.44 -19.70
N VAL A 73 -1.38 0.78 -20.65
CA VAL A 73 0.05 0.41 -20.60
C VAL A 73 0.68 0.93 -19.31
N ALA A 74 0.41 2.18 -18.94
CA ALA A 74 0.94 2.78 -17.72
C ALA A 74 0.57 2.01 -16.44
N VAL A 75 -0.69 1.59 -16.29
CA VAL A 75 -1.14 0.78 -15.13
C VAL A 75 -0.40 -0.55 -15.06
N HIS A 76 -0.22 -1.22 -16.21
CA HIS A 76 0.52 -2.48 -16.27
C HIS A 76 2.01 -2.28 -15.98
N SER A 77 2.61 -1.20 -16.46
CA SER A 77 4.01 -0.84 -16.15
C SER A 77 4.18 -0.52 -14.67
N ASP A 78 3.25 0.19 -14.04
CA ASP A 78 3.26 0.47 -12.59
C ASP A 78 3.27 -0.82 -11.76
N ALA A 79 2.39 -1.77 -12.11
CA ALA A 79 2.33 -3.08 -11.44
C ALA A 79 3.61 -3.90 -11.65
N TRP A 80 4.16 -3.90 -12.87
CA TRP A 80 5.38 -4.61 -13.21
C TRP A 80 6.60 -4.06 -12.43
N LEU A 81 6.77 -2.74 -12.37
CA LEU A 81 7.86 -2.11 -11.62
C LEU A 81 7.80 -2.45 -10.12
N LEU A 82 6.60 -2.48 -9.53
CA LEU A 82 6.42 -2.90 -8.15
C LEU A 82 6.84 -4.37 -7.96
N SER A 83 6.44 -5.25 -8.88
CA SER A 83 6.82 -6.66 -8.87
C SER A 83 8.34 -6.85 -8.95
N VAL A 84 9.02 -6.19 -9.90
CA VAL A 84 10.48 -6.23 -10.07
C VAL A 84 11.20 -5.71 -8.81
N ALA A 85 10.73 -4.60 -8.23
CA ALA A 85 11.33 -4.04 -7.03
C ALA A 85 11.27 -5.00 -5.83
N PHE A 86 10.12 -5.65 -5.63
CA PHE A 86 9.94 -6.60 -4.52
C PHE A 86 10.59 -7.95 -4.79
N TYR A 87 10.71 -8.36 -6.05
CA TYR A 87 11.51 -9.51 -6.46
C TYR A 87 12.97 -9.35 -6.04
N PHE A 88 13.59 -8.20 -6.35
CA PHE A 88 14.93 -7.89 -5.87
C PHE A 88 15.00 -7.74 -4.35
N GLY A 89 13.98 -7.15 -3.72
CA GLY A 89 13.87 -7.10 -2.27
C GLY A 89 13.97 -8.49 -1.64
N ALA A 90 13.26 -9.48 -2.18
CA ALA A 90 13.36 -10.87 -1.72
C ALA A 90 14.74 -11.48 -1.98
N ARG A 91 15.30 -11.32 -3.19
CA ARG A 91 16.64 -11.82 -3.57
C ARG A 91 17.75 -11.24 -2.69
N PHE A 92 17.60 -10.00 -2.21
CA PHE A 92 18.56 -9.34 -1.31
C PHE A 92 18.25 -9.54 0.18
N GLY A 93 17.24 -10.35 0.53
CA GLY A 93 16.92 -10.68 1.92
C GLY A 93 16.28 -9.53 2.70
N PHE A 94 15.44 -8.71 2.06
CA PHE A 94 14.74 -7.62 2.74
C PHE A 94 13.79 -8.15 3.81
N ASP A 95 14.01 -7.69 5.05
CA ASP A 95 13.10 -7.88 6.16
C ASP A 95 11.81 -7.02 6.01
N LYS A 96 10.90 -7.17 6.98
CA LYS A 96 9.63 -6.44 7.02
C LYS A 96 9.83 -4.91 6.93
N GLU A 97 10.81 -4.37 7.64
CA GLU A 97 11.04 -2.92 7.70
C GLU A 97 11.71 -2.40 6.41
N ALA A 98 12.59 -3.19 5.79
CA ALA A 98 13.18 -2.87 4.51
C ALA A 98 12.14 -2.86 3.39
N ARG A 99 11.22 -3.83 3.35
CA ARG A 99 10.07 -3.83 2.42
C ARG A 99 9.17 -2.62 2.63
N LYS A 100 8.89 -2.26 3.88
CA LYS A 100 8.11 -1.05 4.22
C LYS A 100 8.79 0.23 3.75
N ARG A 101 10.12 0.36 3.95
CA ARG A 101 10.89 1.50 3.46
C ARG A 101 10.90 1.57 1.93
N LEU A 102 11.09 0.44 1.25
CA LEU A 102 11.03 0.35 -0.21
C LEU A 102 9.69 0.85 -0.75
N PHE A 103 8.59 0.32 -0.21
CA PHE A 103 7.24 0.75 -0.58
C PHE A 103 7.03 2.25 -0.37
N HIS A 104 7.47 2.79 0.77
CA HIS A 104 7.33 4.21 1.06
C HIS A 104 8.11 5.10 0.07
N MET A 105 9.30 4.66 -0.36
CA MET A 105 10.07 5.39 -1.37
C MET A 105 9.38 5.35 -2.74
N ILE A 106 8.88 4.19 -3.17
CA ILE A 106 8.15 4.02 -4.43
C ILE A 106 6.90 4.91 -4.43
N ASN A 107 6.08 4.83 -3.38
CA ASN A 107 4.87 5.64 -3.24
C ASN A 107 5.13 7.13 -2.98
N GLY A 108 6.38 7.54 -2.78
CA GLY A 108 6.77 8.95 -2.72
C GLY A 108 6.78 9.63 -4.09
N LEU A 109 6.70 8.84 -5.18
CA LEU A 109 6.67 9.29 -6.56
C LEU A 109 5.25 9.18 -7.14
N PRO A 110 4.88 10.03 -8.11
CA PRO A 110 3.66 9.79 -8.88
C PRO A 110 3.79 8.52 -9.70
N THR A 111 2.69 7.80 -9.88
CA THR A 111 2.70 6.61 -10.74
C THR A 111 2.81 7.02 -12.22
N ILE A 112 3.23 6.10 -13.08
CA ILE A 112 3.26 6.34 -14.54
C ILE A 112 1.85 6.71 -15.01
N TYR A 113 0.82 6.03 -14.52
CA TYR A 113 -0.57 6.36 -14.83
C TYR A 113 -0.93 7.81 -14.44
N GLU A 114 -0.53 8.27 -13.26
CA GLU A 114 -0.80 9.64 -12.81
C GLU A 114 -0.09 10.70 -13.68
N VAL A 115 1.12 10.38 -14.15
CA VAL A 115 1.89 11.21 -15.08
C VAL A 115 1.23 11.26 -16.45
N VAL A 116 0.88 10.11 -17.03
CA VAL A 116 0.26 9.98 -18.36
C VAL A 116 -1.13 10.62 -18.40
N THR A 117 -1.93 10.47 -17.34
CA THR A 117 -3.27 11.04 -17.27
C THR A 117 -3.29 12.50 -16.82
N GLY A 118 -2.18 13.01 -16.30
CA GLY A 118 -2.08 14.37 -15.73
C GLY A 118 -2.83 14.53 -14.40
N THR A 119 -3.12 13.44 -13.70
CA THR A 119 -3.85 13.43 -12.42
C THR A 119 -2.94 13.63 -11.20
N SER A 120 -1.62 13.61 -11.40
CA SER A 120 -0.64 13.87 -10.34
C SER A 120 -0.92 15.20 -9.64
N ARG A 121 -1.38 15.13 -8.39
CA ARG A 121 -1.52 16.32 -7.54
C ARG A 121 -0.13 16.84 -7.27
N LYS A 122 0.20 18.04 -7.77
CA LYS A 122 1.37 18.80 -7.33
C LYS A 122 1.43 18.72 -5.81
N GLN A 123 2.39 17.98 -5.26
CA GLN A 123 2.65 17.99 -3.82
C GLN A 123 2.81 19.46 -3.44
N SER A 124 1.84 19.97 -2.70
CA SER A 124 1.88 21.31 -2.14
C SER A 124 3.13 21.37 -1.29
N LYS A 125 4.13 22.09 -1.78
CA LYS A 125 5.37 22.46 -1.10
C LYS A 125 5.03 22.84 0.33
N GLU A 126 5.26 21.93 1.27
CA GLU A 126 5.00 22.15 2.68
C GLU A 126 5.92 23.32 3.10
N ARG A 127 5.32 24.49 3.33
CA ARG A 127 6.04 25.64 3.84
C ARG A 127 6.44 25.30 5.27
N THR A 128 7.70 24.95 5.46
CA THR A 128 8.37 24.92 6.75
C THR A 128 8.32 26.31 7.38
N ASN A 129 7.36 26.53 8.27
CA ASN A 129 7.39 27.64 9.20
C ASN A 129 8.22 27.24 10.42
N ASN A 130 9.50 27.61 10.39
CA ASN A 130 10.35 27.70 11.56
C ASN A 130 9.72 28.68 12.57
N SER A 131 9.37 28.17 13.75
CA SER A 131 9.18 28.98 14.95
C SER A 131 9.89 28.29 16.11
N SER A 132 11.14 28.66 16.30
CA SER A 132 11.93 28.43 17.50
C SER A 132 11.32 29.19 18.68
N LYS A 133 10.96 28.48 19.75
CA LYS A 133 11.07 28.99 21.13
C LYS A 133 11.12 27.85 22.14
N SER A 134 12.05 28.03 23.06
CA SER A 134 12.67 27.07 23.96
C SER A 134 12.13 27.12 25.39
N ASN A 135 12.54 26.11 26.18
CA ASN A 135 12.59 26.00 27.65
C ASN A 135 11.34 25.44 28.36
N LYS A 136 11.42 24.62 29.42
CA LYS A 136 12.48 23.84 30.12
C LYS A 136 11.77 23.08 31.27
N SER A 137 12.36 21.96 31.71
CA SER A 137 12.15 21.20 32.98
C SER A 137 10.77 20.56 33.21
N GLY A 138 10.61 19.30 33.60
CA GLY A 138 11.51 18.32 34.20
C GLY A 138 10.81 17.72 35.42
N LEU A 139 10.65 16.39 35.49
CA LEU A 139 10.58 15.62 36.75
C LEU A 139 10.61 14.12 36.46
N LYS A 140 11.51 13.47 37.17
CA LYS A 140 11.79 12.03 37.20
C LYS A 140 10.62 11.29 37.85
N ASN A 141 10.37 10.04 37.44
CA ASN A 141 10.32 8.99 38.45
C ASN A 141 10.81 7.65 37.90
N SER A 142 11.83 7.14 38.57
CA SER A 142 12.34 5.78 38.49
C SER A 142 11.42 4.87 39.30
N ARG A 143 11.18 3.64 38.82
CA ARG A 143 11.01 2.47 39.68
C ARG A 143 11.26 1.19 38.88
N GLN A 144 12.44 0.63 39.12
CA GLN A 144 12.75 -0.78 38.94
C GLN A 144 11.82 -1.65 39.80
N SER A 145 11.53 -2.86 39.32
CA SER A 145 11.53 -4.05 40.16
C SER A 145 11.76 -5.30 39.30
N GLU A 146 12.86 -5.99 39.60
CA GLU A 146 13.28 -7.28 39.05
C GLU A 146 12.48 -8.45 39.65
N SER A 147 12.48 -9.54 38.87
CA SER A 147 12.44 -10.97 39.27
C SER A 147 11.24 -11.50 40.06
N TYR A 148 10.63 -12.60 39.59
CA TYR A 148 10.85 -13.95 40.14
C TYR A 148 10.15 -14.99 39.26
N THR A 149 10.83 -16.11 39.09
CA THR A 149 10.41 -17.37 38.48
C THR A 149 9.24 -18.01 39.24
N LYS A 150 8.33 -18.73 38.57
CA LYS A 150 8.02 -20.16 38.83
C LYS A 150 6.93 -20.70 37.89
N ALA A 151 7.21 -21.88 37.35
CA ALA A 151 6.34 -22.72 36.52
C ALA A 151 5.15 -23.33 37.30
N SER A 152 4.11 -23.73 36.57
CA SER A 152 3.30 -24.94 36.83
C SER A 152 2.49 -25.35 35.59
N LYS A 153 2.37 -26.67 35.41
CA LYS A 153 1.95 -27.44 34.23
C LYS A 153 0.48 -27.91 34.34
N THR A 154 -0.27 -27.87 33.20
CA THR A 154 -1.23 -28.84 32.55
C THR A 154 -2.02 -29.89 33.39
N PRO A 155 -3.23 -30.39 32.99
CA PRO A 155 -3.43 -31.18 31.75
C PRO A 155 -4.81 -31.13 31.01
N PRO A 156 -4.92 -31.78 29.82
CA PRO A 156 -6.00 -31.67 28.83
C PRO A 156 -6.97 -32.88 28.85
N PRO A 157 -7.93 -32.94 27.90
CA PRO A 157 -8.27 -34.22 27.27
C PRO A 157 -8.19 -34.21 25.73
N LYS A 158 -7.69 -35.33 25.18
CA LYS A 158 -7.83 -35.81 23.79
C LYS A 158 -9.24 -36.43 23.61
N ASP A 159 -9.81 -36.80 22.47
CA ASP A 159 -9.43 -37.43 21.18
C ASP A 159 -10.53 -37.06 20.15
N GLY A 160 -10.45 -37.14 18.81
CA GLY A 160 -9.52 -37.70 17.85
C GLY A 160 -10.09 -37.57 16.40
N ALA A 161 -9.31 -38.07 15.43
CA ALA A 161 -9.64 -38.41 14.02
C ALA A 161 -9.83 -37.30 12.95
N GLU A 162 -8.76 -37.15 12.14
CA GLU A 162 -8.67 -36.99 10.67
C GLU A 162 -9.77 -36.26 9.87
N SER A 163 -9.40 -35.18 9.16
CA SER A 163 -9.95 -34.84 7.83
C SER A 163 -9.05 -33.83 7.11
N GLU A 164 -8.91 -34.05 5.80
CA GLU A 164 -8.21 -33.25 4.80
C GLU A 164 -8.96 -31.93 4.48
N GLY A 165 -8.26 -30.97 3.85
CA GLY A 165 -8.76 -29.68 3.33
C GLY A 165 -8.58 -28.52 4.32
N GLU A 166 -8.34 -27.27 3.96
CA GLU A 166 -8.34 -26.48 2.72
C GLU A 166 -7.72 -25.11 3.11
N ASP A 167 -7.14 -24.42 2.13
CA ASP A 167 -6.85 -22.99 2.05
C ASP A 167 -7.00 -22.11 3.32
N ASN A 168 -5.90 -21.47 3.72
CA ASN A 168 -5.92 -20.23 4.51
C ASN A 168 -5.09 -19.18 3.77
N GLU A 169 -5.54 -18.83 2.57
CA GLU A 169 -5.40 -17.48 2.05
C GLU A 169 -6.53 -16.63 2.69
N ASP A 170 -6.29 -15.34 2.96
CA ASP A 170 -7.24 -14.34 3.51
C ASP A 170 -7.16 -13.94 4.99
N MET A 171 -5.95 -13.70 5.52
CA MET A 171 -5.80 -13.00 6.83
C MET A 171 -4.79 -11.83 6.80
N GLU A 172 -4.62 -11.13 5.67
CA GLU A 172 -3.70 -9.97 5.61
C GLU A 172 -4.31 -8.64 5.12
N GLU A 173 -5.63 -8.52 4.94
CA GLU A 173 -6.24 -7.24 4.49
C GLU A 173 -6.64 -6.28 5.64
N HIS A 174 -6.68 -6.73 6.90
CA HIS A 174 -7.18 -5.92 8.01
C HIS A 174 -6.09 -5.17 8.82
N GLY A 175 -4.82 -5.31 8.43
CA GLY A 175 -3.66 -4.83 9.23
C GLY A 175 -3.41 -3.31 9.26
N ASN A 176 -4.12 -2.52 8.45
CA ASN A 176 -3.85 -1.08 8.29
C ASN A 176 -4.96 -0.14 8.79
N THR A 177 -6.02 -0.65 9.41
CA THR A 177 -7.09 0.21 9.95
C THR A 177 -6.62 0.89 11.24
N LEU A 178 -6.36 2.20 11.16
CA LEU A 178 -5.93 3.04 12.29
C LEU A 178 -7.12 3.67 13.01
N CYS A 179 -7.06 3.68 14.34
CA CYS A 179 -8.08 4.35 15.15
C CYS A 179 -8.03 5.86 14.95
N GLY A 180 -9.13 6.47 14.50
CA GLY A 180 -9.25 7.92 14.30
C GLY A 180 -9.16 8.78 15.57
N ALA A 181 -8.97 8.19 16.75
CA ALA A 181 -8.80 8.88 18.03
C ALA A 181 -7.42 8.67 18.67
N CYS A 182 -6.90 7.43 18.74
CA CYS A 182 -5.58 7.15 19.32
C CYS A 182 -4.47 6.88 18.29
N GLY A 183 -4.82 6.57 17.04
CA GLY A 183 -3.85 6.27 15.99
C GLY A 183 -3.23 4.87 16.07
N ASP A 184 -3.72 4.00 16.95
CA ASP A 184 -3.24 2.61 17.04
C ASP A 184 -3.95 1.71 16.01
N ASN A 185 -3.29 0.61 15.65
CA ASN A 185 -3.78 -0.39 14.68
C ASN A 185 -4.84 -1.34 15.27
N TYR A 186 -5.57 -2.00 14.36
CA TYR A 186 -6.48 -3.10 14.65
C TYR A 186 -5.79 -4.24 15.43
N ALA A 187 -6.33 -4.58 16.60
CA ALA A 187 -5.99 -5.78 17.37
C ALA A 187 -7.24 -6.69 17.43
N THR A 188 -7.02 -8.01 17.32
CA THR A 188 -8.07 -9.02 17.10
C THR A 188 -9.15 -9.12 18.19
N ASP A 189 -8.90 -8.58 19.39
CA ASP A 189 -9.81 -8.67 20.54
C ASP A 189 -10.41 -7.32 20.97
N GLU A 190 -10.30 -6.27 20.16
CA GLU A 190 -10.86 -4.94 20.49
C GLU A 190 -12.17 -4.64 19.76
N PHE A 191 -13.11 -3.99 20.44
CA PHE A 191 -14.37 -3.54 19.83
C PHE A 191 -14.17 -2.22 19.07
N TRP A 192 -14.62 -2.17 17.81
CA TRP A 192 -14.54 -1.01 16.93
C TRP A 192 -15.90 -0.54 16.42
N ILE A 193 -15.99 0.75 16.08
CA ILE A 193 -17.19 1.38 15.51
C ILE A 193 -16.80 2.40 14.42
N CYS A 194 -17.51 2.37 13.28
CA CYS A 194 -17.31 3.29 12.16
C CYS A 194 -18.28 4.48 12.23
N CYS A 195 -17.77 5.69 11.98
CA CYS A 195 -18.58 6.92 11.97
C CYS A 195 -19.28 7.13 10.62
N ASP A 196 -20.62 7.26 10.60
CA ASP A 196 -21.41 7.45 9.36
C ASP A 196 -21.18 8.79 8.64
N VAL A 197 -20.40 9.71 9.23
CA VAL A 197 -20.17 11.06 8.67
C VAL A 197 -18.78 11.18 8.04
N CYS A 198 -17.77 10.55 8.63
CA CYS A 198 -16.39 10.67 8.16
C CYS A 198 -15.74 9.33 7.81
N GLU A 199 -16.50 8.23 7.94
CA GLU A 199 -16.11 6.86 7.58
C GLU A 199 -14.83 6.37 8.27
N LYS A 200 -14.42 7.05 9.35
CA LYS A 200 -13.29 6.64 10.18
C LYS A 200 -13.72 5.62 11.23
N TRP A 201 -12.81 4.68 11.48
CA TRP A 201 -12.94 3.63 12.49
C TRP A 201 -12.34 4.06 13.83
N TYR A 202 -13.00 3.66 14.92
CA TYR A 202 -12.60 4.01 16.28
C TYR A 202 -12.72 2.81 17.21
N HIS A 203 -11.76 2.61 18.13
CA HIS A 203 -12.00 1.74 19.28
C HIS A 203 -13.17 2.28 20.09
N GLY A 204 -14.10 1.40 20.51
CA GLY A 204 -15.22 1.80 21.36
C GLY A 204 -14.78 2.51 22.64
N LYS A 205 -13.66 2.06 23.25
CA LYS A 205 -13.04 2.72 24.42
C LYS A 205 -12.61 4.16 24.13
N CYS A 206 -12.06 4.43 22.94
CA CYS A 206 -11.57 5.77 22.55
C CYS A 206 -12.72 6.77 22.33
N VAL A 207 -13.93 6.28 22.03
CA VAL A 207 -15.12 7.11 21.80
C VAL A 207 -16.24 6.88 22.81
N LYS A 208 -15.95 6.16 23.89
CA LYS A 208 -16.89 5.86 25.00
C LYS A 208 -18.18 5.17 24.55
N ILE A 209 -18.06 4.23 23.62
CA ILE A 209 -19.14 3.34 23.16
C ILE A 209 -18.79 1.90 23.52
N THR A 210 -19.72 1.21 24.18
CA THR A 210 -19.61 -0.23 24.48
C THR A 210 -20.33 -1.04 23.39
N PRO A 211 -19.98 -2.34 23.20
CA PRO A 211 -20.67 -3.21 22.25
C PRO A 211 -22.20 -3.21 22.45
N ALA A 212 -22.67 -3.40 23.68
CA ALA A 212 -24.10 -3.39 24.02
C ALA A 212 -24.80 -2.06 23.68
N ARG A 213 -24.07 -0.93 23.76
CA ARG A 213 -24.61 0.37 23.35
C ARG A 213 -24.69 0.48 21.83
N ALA A 214 -23.70 -0.06 21.11
CA ALA A 214 -23.63 0.00 19.65
C ALA A 214 -24.75 -0.77 18.96
N GLU A 215 -25.22 -1.88 19.55
CA GLU A 215 -26.38 -2.65 19.08
C GLU A 215 -27.64 -1.78 18.90
N HIS A 216 -27.77 -0.70 19.68
CA HIS A 216 -28.92 0.18 19.68
C HIS A 216 -28.68 1.50 18.90
N ILE A 217 -27.51 1.67 18.28
CA ILE A 217 -27.18 2.87 17.52
C ILE A 217 -27.49 2.63 16.04
N LYS A 218 -28.52 3.32 15.51
CA LYS A 218 -28.85 3.30 14.07
C LYS A 218 -27.86 4.10 13.22
N GLN A 219 -27.35 5.20 13.76
CA GLN A 219 -26.34 6.06 13.12
C GLN A 219 -25.39 6.59 14.19
N TYR A 220 -24.12 6.22 14.09
CA TYR A 220 -23.04 6.66 14.96
C TYR A 220 -22.31 7.87 14.37
N LYS A 221 -22.21 8.93 15.18
CA LYS A 221 -21.40 10.12 14.88
C LYS A 221 -20.27 10.23 15.88
N CYS A 222 -19.03 10.26 15.39
CA CYS A 222 -17.87 10.44 16.25
C CYS A 222 -17.87 11.83 16.93
N PRO A 223 -17.12 12.01 18.03
CA PRO A 223 -17.06 13.29 18.74
C PRO A 223 -16.68 14.49 17.85
N GLY A 224 -15.81 14.27 16.86
CA GLY A 224 -15.40 15.29 15.89
C GLY A 224 -16.52 15.71 14.93
N CYS A 225 -17.42 14.79 14.57
CA CYS A 225 -18.56 15.07 13.70
C CYS A 225 -19.78 15.59 14.47
N SER A 226 -19.93 15.18 15.74
CA SER A 226 -21.01 15.65 16.62
C SER A 226 -20.87 17.13 16.96
N THR A 227 -19.65 17.59 17.28
CA THR A 227 -19.39 18.98 17.69
C THR A 227 -19.50 20.00 16.54
N LYS A 228 -19.34 19.56 15.28
CA LYS A 228 -19.38 20.46 14.10
C LYS A 228 -20.77 21.05 13.82
N ARG A 229 -21.85 20.55 14.43
CA ARG A 229 -23.21 21.09 14.27
C ARG A 229 -23.63 22.12 15.32
N ALA A 230 -22.80 22.40 16.33
CA ALA A 230 -23.16 23.31 17.44
C ALA A 230 -22.71 24.77 17.23
N ARG A 231 -22.20 25.13 16.04
CA ARG A 231 -21.94 26.52 15.65
C ARG A 231 -22.53 26.78 14.27
N ALA A 232 -23.83 26.99 14.25
CA ALA A 232 -24.57 27.67 13.19
C ALA A 232 -25.49 28.69 13.87
#